data_AF-A0A8T4DG82-F1
#
_entry.id   AF-A0A8T4DG82-F1
#
_cell.length_a   1.000
_cell.length_b   1.000
_cell.length_c   1.000
_cell.angle_alpha   90.00
_cell.angle_beta   90.00
_cell.angle_gamma   90.00
#
_symmetry.space_group_name_H-M   'P 1'
#
loop_
_entity.id
_entity.type
_entity.pdbx_description
1 polymer ?
#
loop_
_entity_poly.entity_id
_entity_poly.type
_entity_poly.pdbx_seq_one_letter_code
_entity_poly.pdbx_strand_id
1 'polypeptide(L)'
;MREMFVFMIKGAYDNISRILFATGRKTSIPMRNKILSGQVTYPQVVNDDSCIGCGACANICPVDAITMVDMEEPVRITEEYVKERRPVFDPMKCMYCFQCHDSCPIFAFYGKPSAIHPRHVGDSKVNLKELLQRPIVIKDKKEFEEVMNLLDEKAKKLLEGGI
;
A
#
# COMPACT_ATOMS: atom_id res chain seq x y z
N MET A 1 -6.03 -46.21 4.13
CA MET A 1 -7.34 -46.01 3.45
C MET A 1 -8.43 -45.48 4.39
N ARG A 2 -8.71 -46.12 5.53
CA ARG A 2 -9.77 -45.69 6.48
C ARG A 2 -9.61 -44.24 6.95
N GLU A 3 -8.39 -43.82 7.32
CA GLU A 3 -8.12 -42.45 7.78
C GLU A 3 -8.38 -41.41 6.68
N MET A 4 -8.00 -41.73 5.44
CA MET A 4 -8.21 -40.85 4.29
C MET A 4 -9.71 -40.69 3.98
N PHE A 5 -10.50 -41.75 4.14
CA PHE A 5 -11.95 -41.71 3.97
C PHE A 5 -12.63 -40.87 5.07
N VAL A 6 -12.18 -41.00 6.32
CA VAL A 6 -12.66 -40.18 7.45
C VAL A 6 -12.34 -38.69 7.23
N PHE A 7 -11.14 -38.38 6.74
CA PHE A 7 -10.76 -36.99 6.42
C PHE A 7 -11.65 -36.40 5.32
N MET A 8 -11.92 -37.15 4.24
CA MET A 8 -12.80 -36.69 3.16
C MET A 8 -14.24 -36.47 3.62
N ILE A 9 -14.81 -37.39 4.41
CA ILE A 9 -16.18 -37.24 4.95
C ILE A 9 -16.26 -36.03 5.88
N LYS A 10 -15.27 -35.85 6.77
CA LYS A 10 -15.25 -34.70 7.68
C LYS A 10 -15.15 -33.37 6.90
N GLY A 11 -14.28 -33.29 5.90
CA GLY A 11 -14.17 -32.10 5.04
C GLY A 11 -15.45 -31.82 4.26
N ALA A 12 -16.11 -32.86 3.74
CA ALA A 12 -17.39 -32.73 3.05
C ALA A 12 -18.50 -32.24 4.00
N TYR A 13 -18.58 -32.80 5.21
CA TYR A 13 -19.52 -32.36 6.24
C TYR A 13 -19.30 -30.89 6.62
N ASP A 14 -18.05 -30.48 6.87
CA ASP A 14 -17.71 -29.11 7.24
C ASP A 14 -18.09 -28.12 6.12
N ASN A 15 -17.83 -28.47 4.86
CA ASN A 15 -18.20 -27.65 3.71
C ASN A 15 -19.72 -27.57 3.50
N ILE A 16 -20.43 -28.70 3.56
CA ILE A 16 -21.89 -28.73 3.42
C ILE A 16 -22.54 -27.92 4.55
N SER A 17 -22.05 -28.08 5.79
CA SER A 17 -22.54 -27.31 6.94
C SER A 17 -22.32 -25.81 6.77
N ARG A 18 -21.16 -25.41 6.24
CA ARG A 18 -20.84 -24.02 5.89
C ARG A 18 -21.74 -23.46 4.79
N ILE A 19 -22.15 -24.27 3.81
CA ILE A 19 -22.99 -23.81 2.70
C ILE A 19 -24.46 -23.70 3.14
N LEU A 20 -25.01 -24.78 3.71
CA LEU A 20 -26.44 -24.86 4.04
C LEU A 20 -26.81 -24.03 5.25
N PHE A 21 -25.95 -24.03 6.28
CA PHE A 21 -26.25 -23.38 7.55
C PHE A 21 -25.39 -22.14 7.79
N ALA A 22 -24.48 -21.83 6.87
CA ALA A 22 -23.61 -20.68 6.96
C ALA A 22 -22.86 -20.62 8.31
N THR A 23 -22.50 -21.79 8.85
CA THR A 23 -21.70 -21.96 10.07
C THR A 23 -20.23 -21.66 9.77
N GLY A 24 -19.45 -21.19 10.75
CA GLY A 24 -18.01 -20.96 10.57
C GLY A 24 -17.62 -19.89 9.55
N ARG A 25 -18.49 -18.88 9.30
CA ARG A 25 -18.18 -17.73 8.44
C ARG A 25 -16.89 -17.05 8.90
N LYS A 26 -15.94 -16.89 7.99
CA LYS A 26 -14.71 -16.13 8.21
C LYS A 26 -14.86 -14.66 7.81
N THR A 27 -15.89 -14.33 7.05
CA THR A 27 -16.23 -12.96 6.66
C THR A 27 -17.18 -12.34 7.66
N SER A 28 -16.95 -11.07 8.01
CA SER A 28 -17.83 -10.35 8.92
C SER A 28 -19.21 -10.16 8.29
N ILE A 29 -20.26 -10.50 9.03
CA ILE A 29 -21.65 -10.31 8.58
C ILE A 29 -21.91 -8.85 8.16
N PRO A 30 -21.42 -7.83 8.89
CA PRO A 30 -21.56 -6.43 8.46
C PRO A 30 -20.96 -6.16 7.08
N MET A 31 -19.76 -6.67 6.80
CA MET A 31 -19.11 -6.47 5.50
C MET A 31 -19.89 -7.18 4.39
N ARG A 32 -20.35 -8.42 4.63
CA ARG A 32 -21.18 -9.15 3.67
C ARG A 32 -22.46 -8.36 3.34
N ASN A 33 -23.16 -7.84 4.35
CA ASN A 33 -24.37 -7.08 4.13
C ASN A 33 -24.10 -5.81 3.31
N LYS A 34 -22.99 -5.10 3.58
CA LYS A 34 -22.55 -3.96 2.75
C LYS A 34 -22.28 -4.35 1.30
N ILE A 35 -21.63 -5.50 1.05
CA ILE A 35 -21.39 -6.01 -0.30
C ILE A 35 -22.71 -6.31 -1.01
N LEU A 36 -23.62 -7.03 -0.34
CA LEU A 36 -24.91 -7.42 -0.92
C LEU A 36 -25.83 -6.22 -1.17
N SER A 37 -25.75 -5.17 -0.35
CA SER A 37 -26.52 -3.94 -0.51
C SER A 37 -25.85 -2.92 -1.45
N GLY A 38 -24.66 -3.21 -1.97
CA GLY A 38 -23.88 -2.26 -2.78
C GLY A 38 -23.35 -1.05 -1.98
N GLN A 39 -23.38 -1.09 -0.65
CA GLN A 39 -22.93 0.00 0.23
C GLN A 39 -21.43 -0.11 0.58
N VAL A 40 -20.63 -0.75 -0.29
CA VAL A 40 -19.19 -0.84 -0.10
C VAL A 40 -18.55 0.45 -0.58
N THR A 41 -17.91 1.16 0.34
CA THR A 41 -17.05 2.29 -0.01
C THR A 41 -15.63 1.80 -0.23
N TYR A 42 -14.99 2.25 -1.31
CA TYR A 42 -13.56 2.05 -1.46
C TYR A 42 -12.84 2.88 -0.39
N PRO A 43 -11.87 2.29 0.34
CA PRO A 43 -11.11 3.06 1.31
C PRO A 43 -10.36 4.19 0.59
N GLN A 44 -10.16 5.32 1.27
CA GLN A 44 -9.18 6.28 0.80
C GLN A 44 -7.81 5.60 0.80
N VAL A 45 -7.24 5.42 -0.39
CA VAL A 45 -6.00 4.66 -0.59
C VAL A 45 -4.77 5.55 -0.61
N VAL A 46 -4.93 6.86 -0.80
CA VAL A 46 -3.84 7.84 -0.80
C VAL A 46 -4.09 8.87 0.29
N ASN A 47 -3.07 9.12 1.10
CA ASN A 47 -3.03 10.32 1.93
C ASN A 47 -2.47 11.48 1.09
N ASP A 48 -3.36 12.39 0.67
CA ASP A 48 -2.98 13.55 -0.14
C ASP A 48 -2.09 14.55 0.62
N ASP A 49 -2.24 14.65 1.94
CA ASP A 49 -1.43 15.55 2.78
C ASP A 49 0.02 15.09 2.87
N SER A 50 0.25 13.77 2.89
CA SER A 50 1.60 13.22 2.89
C SER A 50 2.17 13.05 1.48
N CYS A 51 1.34 12.84 0.46
CA CYS A 51 1.80 12.62 -0.91
C CYS A 51 2.67 13.79 -1.42
N ILE A 52 3.88 13.47 -1.89
CA ILE A 52 4.81 14.45 -2.48
C ILE A 52 4.61 14.67 -3.99
N GLY A 53 3.74 13.91 -4.66
CA GLY A 53 3.46 14.11 -6.09
C GLY A 53 4.53 13.58 -7.07
N CYS A 54 5.45 12.71 -6.61
CA CYS A 54 6.58 12.22 -7.44
C CYS A 54 6.19 11.31 -8.62
N GLY A 55 4.98 10.74 -8.63
CA GLY A 55 4.49 9.91 -9.74
C GLY A 55 5.01 8.47 -9.80
N ALA A 56 5.84 8.03 -8.86
CA ALA A 56 6.37 6.65 -8.82
C ALA A 56 5.25 5.58 -8.85
N CYS A 57 4.16 5.83 -8.13
CA CYS A 57 2.99 4.95 -8.06
C CYS A 57 2.27 4.78 -9.41
N ALA A 58 2.18 5.84 -10.22
CA ALA A 58 1.60 5.78 -11.56
C ALA A 58 2.52 5.00 -12.51
N ASN A 59 3.81 5.28 -12.47
CA ASN A 59 4.80 4.65 -13.35
C ASN A 59 4.96 3.14 -13.12
N ILE A 60 4.83 2.68 -11.87
CA ILE A 60 4.96 1.26 -11.55
C ILE A 60 3.67 0.46 -11.77
N CYS A 61 2.53 1.12 -12.00
CA CYS A 61 1.24 0.44 -12.05
C CYS A 61 1.13 -0.40 -13.34
N PRO A 62 1.01 -1.74 -13.29
CA PRO A 62 1.02 -2.58 -14.49
C PRO A 62 -0.28 -2.53 -15.29
N VAL A 63 -1.31 -1.87 -14.75
CA VAL A 63 -2.69 -1.82 -15.30
C VAL A 63 -3.21 -0.39 -15.41
N ASP A 64 -2.33 0.62 -15.29
CA ASP A 64 -2.67 2.04 -15.39
C ASP A 64 -3.88 2.45 -14.54
N ALA A 65 -3.98 1.88 -13.33
CA ALA A 65 -5.02 2.21 -12.36
C ALA A 65 -4.76 3.53 -11.62
N ILE A 66 -3.62 4.18 -11.86
CA ILE A 66 -3.24 5.45 -11.22
C ILE A 66 -2.85 6.45 -12.31
N THR A 67 -3.46 7.63 -12.28
CA THR A 67 -3.15 8.74 -13.19
C THR A 67 -2.74 9.96 -12.39
N MET A 68 -1.66 10.65 -12.81
CA MET A 68 -1.28 11.91 -12.20
C MET A 68 -2.09 13.06 -12.80
N VAL A 69 -2.73 13.86 -11.97
CA VAL A 69 -3.48 15.05 -12.37
C VAL A 69 -2.87 16.29 -11.74
N ASP A 70 -2.94 17.41 -12.44
CA ASP A 70 -2.47 18.70 -11.93
C ASP A 70 -3.39 19.20 -10.81
N MET A 71 -2.79 19.88 -9.83
CA MET A 71 -3.48 20.50 -8.71
C MET A 71 -3.86 21.93 -9.05
N GLU A 72 -5.08 22.34 -8.67
CA GLU A 72 -5.51 23.74 -8.79
C GLU A 72 -4.62 24.68 -7.96
N GLU A 73 -4.19 24.21 -6.79
CA GLU A 73 -3.33 24.92 -5.86
C GLU A 73 -2.07 24.08 -5.55
N PRO A 74 -0.93 24.37 -6.21
CA PRO A 74 0.34 23.69 -5.93
C PRO A 74 0.82 23.96 -4.50
N VAL A 75 1.42 22.94 -3.88
CA VAL A 75 1.90 23.01 -2.49
C VAL A 75 3.42 23.00 -2.47
N ARG A 76 4.05 24.05 -1.92
CA ARG A 76 5.50 24.07 -1.70
C ARG A 76 5.86 23.19 -0.50
N ILE A 77 6.67 22.14 -0.74
CA ILE A 77 7.08 21.19 0.31
C ILE A 77 8.44 21.59 0.88
N THR A 78 9.39 21.94 0.01
CA THR A 78 10.70 22.50 0.37
C THR A 78 10.97 23.76 -0.47
N GLU A 79 12.05 24.49 -0.18
CA GLU A 79 12.43 25.67 -0.98
C GLU A 79 12.61 25.34 -2.48
N GLU A 80 13.09 24.13 -2.78
CA GLU A 80 13.41 23.66 -4.12
C GLU A 80 12.32 22.77 -4.75
N TYR A 81 11.34 22.31 -3.96
CA TYR A 81 10.36 21.32 -4.41
C TYR A 81 8.92 21.76 -4.18
N VAL A 82 8.16 21.83 -5.28
CA VAL A 82 6.74 22.15 -5.31
C VAL A 82 5.97 20.96 -5.84
N LYS A 83 4.93 20.55 -5.10
CA LYS A 83 3.98 19.53 -5.52
C LYS A 83 2.93 20.17 -6.42
N GLU A 84 3.02 19.89 -7.71
CA GLU A 84 2.09 20.41 -8.72
C GLU A 84 1.02 19.38 -9.11
N ARG A 85 1.24 18.10 -8.80
CA ARG A 85 0.39 16.99 -9.23
C ARG A 85 0.09 16.01 -8.11
N ARG A 86 -1.05 15.33 -8.22
CA ARG A 86 -1.49 14.27 -7.30
C ARG A 86 -2.00 13.04 -8.05
N PRO A 87 -1.92 11.84 -7.45
CA PRO A 87 -2.45 10.62 -8.06
C PRO A 87 -3.97 10.53 -7.90
N VAL A 88 -4.66 10.16 -8.97
CA VAL A 88 -6.05 9.72 -8.97
C VAL A 88 -6.06 8.20 -9.18
N PHE A 89 -6.69 7.48 -8.26
CA PHE A 89 -6.74 6.02 -8.25
C PHE A 89 -8.09 5.51 -8.74
N ASP A 90 -8.06 4.61 -9.72
CA ASP A 90 -9.20 3.88 -10.23
C ASP A 90 -9.27 2.48 -9.58
N PRO A 91 -10.19 2.25 -8.63
CA PRO A 91 -10.31 0.96 -7.95
C PRO A 91 -10.84 -0.16 -8.84
N MET A 92 -11.47 0.16 -9.97
CA MET A 92 -12.03 -0.84 -10.90
C MET A 92 -10.96 -1.45 -11.80
N LYS A 93 -9.90 -0.71 -12.11
CA LYS A 93 -8.73 -1.22 -12.84
C LYS A 93 -7.74 -1.94 -11.94
N CYS A 94 -7.68 -1.58 -10.66
CA CYS A 94 -6.67 -2.07 -9.75
C CYS A 94 -6.77 -3.59 -9.51
N MET A 95 -5.67 -4.30 -9.76
CA MET A 95 -5.51 -5.73 -9.44
C MET A 95 -4.95 -6.01 -8.03
N TYR A 96 -4.75 -4.96 -7.22
CA TYR A 96 -4.26 -5.03 -5.83
C TYR A 96 -2.91 -5.75 -5.66
N CYS A 97 -1.94 -5.44 -6.53
CA CYS A 97 -0.55 -5.94 -6.41
C CYS A 97 0.30 -5.20 -5.37
N PHE A 98 -0.15 -4.01 -4.91
CA PHE A 98 0.53 -3.16 -3.91
C PHE A 98 1.90 -2.57 -4.29
N GLN A 99 2.32 -2.67 -5.55
CA GLN A 99 3.57 -2.04 -6.01
C GLN A 99 3.59 -0.51 -5.80
N CYS A 100 2.44 0.14 -5.85
CA CYS A 100 2.31 1.57 -5.56
C CYS A 100 2.56 1.93 -4.09
N HIS A 101 2.32 1.01 -3.14
CA HIS A 101 2.71 1.18 -1.74
C HIS A 101 4.23 1.00 -1.60
N ASP A 102 4.76 -0.10 -2.13
CA ASP A 102 6.17 -0.48 -1.94
C ASP A 102 7.14 0.46 -2.65
N SER A 103 6.73 1.04 -3.78
CA SER A 103 7.52 2.01 -4.53
C SER A 103 7.32 3.45 -4.04
N CYS A 104 6.44 3.68 -3.06
CA CYS A 104 6.23 5.01 -2.53
C CYS A 104 7.31 5.33 -1.49
N PRO A 105 8.17 6.34 -1.71
CA PRO A 105 9.31 6.63 -0.82
C PRO A 105 8.88 7.04 0.59
N ILE A 106 7.62 7.45 0.76
CA ILE A 106 7.05 7.94 2.02
C ILE A 106 5.80 7.15 2.44
N PHE A 107 5.47 6.07 1.73
CA PHE A 107 4.30 5.23 1.99
C PHE A 107 2.98 6.01 2.11
N ALA A 108 2.76 6.97 1.20
CA ALA A 108 1.51 7.74 1.13
C ALA A 108 0.32 6.90 0.65
N PHE A 109 0.59 5.86 -0.15
CA PHE A 109 -0.40 4.86 -0.54
C PHE A 109 -0.54 3.80 0.54
N TYR A 110 -1.76 3.43 0.91
CA TYR A 110 -2.11 2.34 1.85
C TYR A 110 -1.55 2.46 3.28
N GLY A 111 -0.86 3.53 3.65
CA GLY A 111 -0.47 3.82 5.03
C GLY A 111 0.94 3.30 5.39
N LYS A 112 1.13 2.82 6.63
CA LYS A 112 2.47 2.46 7.12
C LYS A 112 2.99 1.15 6.50
N PRO A 113 4.32 1.02 6.31
CA PRO A 113 4.92 -0.24 5.90
C PRO A 113 4.63 -1.35 6.93
N SER A 114 4.19 -2.51 6.46
CA SER A 114 3.95 -3.68 7.31
C SER A 114 4.25 -4.99 6.60
N ALA A 115 4.56 -6.04 7.37
CA ALA A 115 5.01 -7.34 6.87
C ALA A 115 3.96 -8.12 6.05
N ILE A 116 2.68 -7.82 6.21
CA ILE A 116 1.57 -8.38 5.42
C ILE A 116 0.88 -7.16 4.82
N HIS A 117 0.77 -7.01 3.49
CA HIS A 117 0.13 -5.84 2.87
C HIS A 117 -1.34 -5.70 3.33
N PRO A 118 -1.65 -4.79 4.26
CA PRO A 118 -2.97 -4.69 4.83
C PRO A 118 -3.71 -3.70 3.96
N ARG A 119 -4.61 -4.24 3.14
CA ARG A 119 -5.84 -3.49 2.90
C ARG A 119 -6.37 -3.16 4.30
N HIS A 120 -6.32 -1.89 4.71
CA HIS A 120 -6.77 -1.34 6.01
C HIS A 120 -5.78 -1.26 7.20
N VAL A 121 -4.49 -0.93 7.05
CA VAL A 121 -3.64 -0.52 8.22
C VAL A 121 -3.95 0.91 8.69
N GLY A 122 -5.17 1.09 9.19
CA GLY A 122 -5.60 2.28 9.91
C GLY A 122 -5.50 3.61 9.15
N ASP A 123 -5.92 4.67 9.82
CA ASP A 123 -5.74 6.03 9.31
C ASP A 123 -4.28 6.44 9.53
N SER A 124 -3.51 6.50 8.46
CA SER A 124 -2.15 7.03 8.53
C SER A 124 -2.22 8.56 8.52
N LYS A 125 -2.36 9.19 9.69
CA LYS A 125 -2.14 10.64 9.83
C LYS A 125 -0.64 10.89 9.85
N VAL A 126 -0.09 11.33 8.73
CA VAL A 126 1.34 11.58 8.58
C VAL A 126 1.54 13.02 8.17
N ASN A 127 2.33 13.77 8.94
CA ASN A 127 2.67 15.15 8.65
C ASN A 127 3.98 15.20 7.84
N LEU A 128 3.96 15.88 6.69
CA LEU A 128 5.14 16.04 5.83
C LEU A 128 6.33 16.67 6.56
N LYS A 129 6.11 17.71 7.38
CA LYS A 129 7.19 18.39 8.10
C LYS A 129 7.88 17.46 9.07
N GLU A 130 7.10 16.65 9.79
CA GLU A 130 7.65 15.65 10.70
C GLU A 130 8.40 14.55 9.93
N LEU A 131 7.86 14.06 8.81
CA LEU A 131 8.55 13.06 7.98
C LEU A 131 9.90 13.54 7.48
N LEU A 132 9.97 14.77 6.96
CA LEU A 132 11.20 15.34 6.41
C LEU A 132 12.28 15.57 7.47
N GLN A 133 11.88 15.76 8.73
CA GLN A 133 12.81 15.95 9.85
C GLN A 133 13.27 14.62 10.47
N ARG A 134 12.72 13.47 10.06
CA ARG A 134 13.10 12.19 10.66
C ARG A 134 14.50 11.79 10.21
N PRO A 135 15.41 11.48 11.15
CA PRO A 135 16.72 10.97 10.79
C PRO A 135 16.60 9.62 10.10
N ILE A 136 17.35 9.43 9.02
CA ILE A 136 17.47 8.15 8.32
C ILE A 136 18.36 7.25 9.17
N VAL A 137 17.76 6.35 9.95
CA VAL A 137 18.51 5.40 10.79
C VAL A 137 18.82 4.15 9.98
N ILE A 138 20.06 4.03 9.53
CA ILE A 138 20.60 2.82 8.91
C ILE A 138 21.09 1.90 10.04
N LYS A 139 20.41 0.76 10.24
CA LYS A 139 20.75 -0.17 11.32
C LYS A 139 21.94 -1.06 11.00
N ASP A 140 22.11 -1.43 9.72
CA ASP A 140 23.17 -2.32 9.25
C ASP A 140 24.04 -1.58 8.22
N LYS A 141 25.31 -1.33 8.57
CA LYS A 141 26.27 -0.67 7.68
C LYS A 141 26.57 -1.52 6.44
N LYS A 142 26.54 -2.84 6.57
CA LYS A 142 26.86 -3.75 5.47
C LYS A 142 25.76 -3.70 4.40
N GLU A 143 24.49 -3.72 4.81
CA GLU A 143 23.36 -3.56 3.88
C GLU A 143 23.44 -2.22 3.14
N PHE A 144 23.81 -1.14 3.84
CA PHE A 144 24.00 0.17 3.21
C PHE A 144 25.11 0.17 2.18
N GLU A 145 26.28 -0.40 2.49
CA GLU A 145 27.39 -0.53 1.54
C GLU A 145 26.99 -1.35 0.31
N GLU A 146 26.25 -2.45 0.51
CA GLU A 146 25.72 -3.27 -0.59
C GLU A 146 24.77 -2.46 -1.49
N VAL A 147 23.85 -1.68 -0.92
CA VAL A 147 22.96 -0.79 -1.69
C VAL A 147 23.75 0.29 -2.43
N MET A 148 24.71 0.94 -1.76
CA MET A 148 25.53 2.00 -2.37
C MET A 148 26.32 1.48 -3.57
N ASN A 149 26.80 0.23 -3.52
CA ASN A 149 27.49 -0.41 -4.64
C ASN A 149 26.61 -0.66 -5.87
N LEU A 150 25.29 -0.70 -5.72
CA LEU A 150 24.33 -0.83 -6.83
C LEU A 150 23.99 0.50 -7.50
N LEU A 151 24.35 1.62 -6.88
CA LEU A 151 24.03 2.97 -7.35
C LEU A 151 25.13 3.51 -8.28
N ASP A 152 24.74 4.42 -9.16
CA ASP A 152 25.68 5.17 -9.96
C ASP A 152 26.40 6.25 -9.13
N GLU A 153 27.54 6.74 -9.64
CA GLU A 153 28.36 7.73 -8.92
C GLU A 153 27.61 9.02 -8.58
N LYS A 154 26.60 9.39 -9.38
CA LYS A 154 25.77 10.57 -9.11
C LYS A 154 24.85 10.33 -7.91
N ALA A 155 24.18 9.18 -7.85
CA ALA A 155 23.32 8.84 -6.72
C ALA A 155 24.12 8.64 -5.43
N LYS A 156 25.33 8.03 -5.50
CA LYS A 156 26.21 7.89 -4.32
C LYS A 156 26.51 9.23 -3.67
N LYS A 157 26.94 10.23 -4.44
CA LYS A 157 27.26 11.57 -3.93
C LYS A 157 26.07 12.29 -3.29
N LEU A 158 24.85 12.05 -3.78
CA LEU A 158 23.63 12.62 -3.20
C LEU A 158 23.32 12.02 -1.83
N LEU A 159 23.61 10.74 -1.62
CA LEU A 159 23.35 10.05 -0.36
C LEU A 159 24.44 10.28 0.69
N GLU A 160 25.69 10.46 0.27
CA GLU A 160 26.81 10.78 1.17
C GLU A 160 26.65 12.14 1.89
N GLY A 161 25.92 13.09 1.29
CA GLY A 161 25.65 14.42 1.88
C GLY A 161 24.40 14.49 2.77
N GLY A 162 23.65 13.39 2.93
CA GLY A 162 22.36 13.33 3.61
C GLY A 162 22.34 12.54 4.93
N ILE A 163 23.52 12.25 5.50
CA ILE A 163 23.69 11.56 6.80
C ILE A 163 24.06 12.58 7.88
#